data_AF-A0A9D7IB06-F1
#
_entry.id   AF-A0A9D7IB06-F1
#
_cell.length_a   1.000
_cell.length_b   1.000
_cell.length_c   1.000
_cell.angle_alpha   90.00
_cell.angle_beta   90.00
_cell.angle_gamma   90.00
#
_symmetry.space_group_name_H-M   'P 1'
#
loop_
_entity.id
_entity.type
_entity.pdbx_description
1 polymer ?
#
loop_
_entity_poly.entity_id
_entity_poly.type
_entity_poly.pdbx_seq_one_letter_code
_entity_poly.pdbx_strand_id
1 'polypeptide(L)'
;MAKCLFTAFLGLMLGLTLHAQELEVTVKVNTPTIQMADPRVFQDLQAAIQGFMNNQKWTNETYQPEERIKVTLLLNITQEFSASSFGGDLNIQAVRPVYGSTYETPLISHLDKDVTFTYEQFQPLEFSENNFNDNISSILSFYAYVILGLDYDSFSPLGGEPYFQIAQDVLNAVPQAVTANNKGWRSIDGNRNRYWIVENLLSPRVRNLRQAYYDYHRQALDLMSSDVVSGRALMLEAIEAVAQVNQTYPNAMAVQMFTNAKSNEIVEIYKQGTPTEKNRIVQSMTRIDGSNASKYRAIRE
;
A
#
# COMPACT_ATOMS: atom_id res chain seq x y z
N MET A 1 -58.27 8.30 15.87
CA MET A 1 -57.36 7.45 15.07
C MET A 1 -56.34 8.24 14.22
N ALA A 2 -55.96 9.48 14.58
CA ALA A 2 -54.98 10.26 13.80
C ALA A 2 -53.67 10.61 14.56
N LYS A 3 -53.54 10.21 15.84
CA LYS A 3 -52.32 10.43 16.64
C LYS A 3 -51.38 9.22 16.75
N CYS A 4 -51.82 8.02 16.34
CA CYS A 4 -50.98 6.82 16.32
C CYS A 4 -50.23 6.60 14.99
N LEU A 5 -50.57 7.33 13.92
CA LEU A 5 -49.89 7.21 12.63
C LEU A 5 -48.64 8.09 12.51
N PHE A 6 -48.51 9.16 13.30
CA PHE A 6 -47.33 10.02 13.26
C PHE A 6 -46.14 9.44 14.05
N THR A 7 -46.40 8.58 15.03
CA THR A 7 -45.36 7.87 15.79
C THR A 7 -44.79 6.65 15.07
N ALA A 8 -45.44 6.17 14.00
CA ALA A 8 -44.93 5.05 13.20
C ALA A 8 -43.92 5.49 12.12
N PHE A 9 -43.91 6.77 11.72
CA PHE A 9 -42.97 7.28 10.72
C PHE A 9 -41.65 7.79 11.33
N LEU A 10 -41.62 8.03 12.65
CA LEU A 10 -40.41 8.43 13.38
C LEU A 10 -39.58 7.24 13.91
N GLY A 11 -40.10 6.01 13.80
CA GLY A 11 -39.44 4.78 14.21
C GLY A 11 -38.59 4.10 13.13
N LEU A 12 -38.53 4.66 11.92
CA LEU A 12 -37.84 4.07 10.76
C LEU A 12 -36.61 4.91 10.31
N MET A 13 -35.89 5.48 11.27
CA MET A 13 -34.60 6.17 11.08
C MET A 13 -33.52 5.62 12.02
N LEU A 14 -33.74 4.41 12.55
CA LEU A 14 -32.73 3.65 13.30
C LEU A 14 -31.97 2.74 12.34
N GLY A 15 -30.76 3.15 11.99
CA GLY A 15 -29.73 2.24 11.48
C GLY A 15 -29.46 2.28 9.99
N LEU A 16 -29.40 3.46 9.36
CA LEU A 16 -28.45 3.60 8.24
C LEU A 16 -27.06 3.76 8.84
N THR A 17 -26.43 2.64 9.20
CA THR A 17 -24.98 2.63 9.36
C THR A 17 -24.41 2.94 8.00
N LEU A 18 -24.13 4.21 7.73
CA LEU A 18 -23.25 4.61 6.64
C LEU A 18 -21.93 3.93 6.94
N HIS A 19 -21.67 2.83 6.24
CA HIS A 19 -20.40 2.15 6.28
C HIS A 19 -19.41 3.09 5.62
N ALA A 20 -18.65 3.79 6.45
CA ALA A 20 -17.59 4.60 5.94
C ALA A 20 -16.45 3.68 5.53
N GLN A 21 -16.04 3.83 4.27
CA GLN A 21 -15.03 2.99 3.64
C GLN A 21 -13.64 3.33 4.18
N GLU A 22 -12.79 2.32 4.28
CA GLU A 22 -11.45 2.41 4.88
C GLU A 22 -10.46 3.12 3.97
N LEU A 23 -10.60 2.89 2.66
CA LEU A 23 -9.74 3.44 1.63
C LEU A 23 -10.43 4.59 0.90
N GLU A 24 -9.66 5.63 0.58
CA GLU A 24 -10.02 6.67 -0.37
C GLU A 24 -9.10 6.55 -1.59
N VAL A 25 -9.56 5.80 -2.60
CA VAL A 25 -8.74 5.42 -3.76
C VAL A 25 -9.04 6.30 -4.96
N THR A 26 -8.01 6.97 -5.47
CA THR A 26 -8.05 7.67 -6.77
C THR A 26 -7.34 6.82 -7.82
N VAL A 27 -8.01 6.60 -8.95
CA VAL A 27 -7.49 5.74 -10.03
C VAL A 27 -7.28 6.56 -11.29
N LYS A 28 -6.13 6.36 -11.93
CA LYS A 28 -5.85 6.89 -13.26
C LYS A 28 -5.36 5.77 -14.17
N VAL A 29 -6.00 5.61 -15.31
CA VAL A 29 -5.60 4.66 -16.35
C VAL A 29 -4.96 5.44 -17.50
N ASN A 30 -3.72 5.13 -17.82
CA ASN A 30 -3.00 5.67 -18.97
C ASN A 30 -2.81 4.58 -20.03
N THR A 31 -2.99 4.95 -21.29
CA THR A 31 -2.88 4.04 -22.43
C THR A 31 -1.94 4.62 -23.48
N PRO A 32 -0.63 4.80 -23.18
CA PRO A 32 0.29 5.54 -24.04
C PRO A 32 0.52 4.90 -25.43
N THR A 33 0.29 3.60 -25.57
CA THR A 33 0.67 2.80 -26.75
C THR A 33 -0.48 2.03 -27.39
N ILE A 34 -1.72 2.22 -26.95
CA ILE A 34 -2.87 1.38 -27.36
C ILE A 34 -3.40 1.77 -28.73
N GLN A 35 -3.75 0.77 -29.54
CA GLN A 35 -4.22 0.95 -30.92
C GLN A 35 -5.43 0.07 -31.30
N MET A 36 -5.68 -1.07 -30.64
CA MET A 36 -6.70 -2.04 -31.09
C MET A 36 -8.04 -1.88 -30.37
N ALA A 37 -8.05 -1.74 -29.05
CA ALA A 37 -9.25 -1.64 -28.22
C ALA A 37 -9.90 -0.26 -28.31
N ASP A 38 -11.23 -0.24 -28.14
CA ASP A 38 -11.99 1.01 -28.08
C ASP A 38 -11.56 1.82 -26.84
N PRO A 39 -11.18 3.11 -26.98
CA PRO A 39 -10.79 3.95 -25.86
C PRO A 39 -11.81 4.00 -24.69
N ARG A 40 -13.09 3.75 -24.97
CA ARG A 40 -14.16 3.71 -23.96
C ARG A 40 -14.00 2.56 -22.96
N VAL A 41 -13.33 1.46 -23.35
CA VAL A 41 -13.04 0.34 -22.44
C VAL A 41 -12.17 0.81 -21.27
N PHE A 42 -11.22 1.72 -21.51
CA PHE A 42 -10.31 2.18 -20.45
C PHE A 42 -10.94 3.23 -19.52
N GLN A 43 -11.87 4.04 -20.04
CA GLN A 43 -12.67 4.94 -19.22
C GLN A 43 -13.57 4.14 -18.26
N ASP A 44 -14.19 3.09 -18.79
CA ASP A 44 -15.02 2.17 -18.03
C ASP A 44 -14.18 1.37 -17.02
N LEU A 45 -13.03 0.83 -17.41
CA LEU A 45 -12.08 0.16 -16.52
C LEU A 45 -11.65 1.08 -15.37
N GLN A 46 -11.31 2.34 -15.65
CA GLN A 46 -10.95 3.29 -14.60
C GLN A 46 -12.09 3.47 -13.58
N ALA A 47 -13.32 3.66 -14.07
CA ALA A 47 -14.49 3.79 -13.21
C ALA A 47 -14.78 2.50 -12.43
N ALA A 48 -14.61 1.33 -13.05
CA ALA A 48 -14.80 0.03 -12.43
C ALA A 48 -13.78 -0.23 -11.32
N ILE A 49 -12.48 0.02 -11.55
CA ILE A 49 -11.44 -0.09 -10.52
C ILE A 49 -11.72 0.89 -9.37
N GLN A 50 -12.04 2.14 -9.67
CA GLN A 50 -12.31 3.14 -8.64
C GLN A 50 -13.55 2.78 -7.82
N GLY A 51 -14.62 2.32 -8.48
CA GLY A 51 -15.84 1.87 -7.81
C GLY A 51 -15.61 0.62 -6.96
N PHE A 52 -14.87 -0.36 -7.48
CA PHE A 52 -14.51 -1.57 -6.75
C PHE A 52 -13.72 -1.24 -5.48
N MET A 53 -12.62 -0.48 -5.61
CA MET A 53 -11.74 -0.17 -4.48
C MET A 53 -12.42 0.66 -3.39
N ASN A 54 -13.31 1.59 -3.76
CA ASN A 54 -13.98 2.49 -2.82
C ASN A 54 -15.33 1.98 -2.28
N ASN A 55 -15.93 0.95 -2.89
CA ASN A 55 -17.22 0.41 -2.44
C ASN A 55 -17.12 -0.99 -1.83
N GLN A 56 -16.02 -1.70 -2.08
CA GLN A 56 -15.73 -2.95 -1.41
C GLN A 56 -15.49 -2.68 0.08
N LYS A 57 -16.07 -3.52 0.94
CA LYS A 57 -15.78 -3.55 2.37
C LYS A 57 -14.53 -4.41 2.59
N TRP A 58 -13.46 -3.81 3.09
CA TRP A 58 -12.17 -4.49 3.30
C TRP A 58 -11.98 -4.95 4.75
N THR A 59 -12.62 -4.28 5.69
CA THR A 59 -12.56 -4.58 7.12
C THR A 59 -13.96 -4.53 7.73
N ASN A 60 -14.10 -4.92 8.99
CA ASN A 60 -15.36 -4.73 9.73
C ASN A 60 -15.39 -3.45 10.56
N GLU A 61 -14.35 -2.61 10.47
CA GLU A 61 -14.23 -1.39 11.23
C GLU A 61 -14.99 -0.23 10.56
N THR A 62 -15.24 0.83 11.32
CA THR A 62 -15.91 2.03 10.82
C THR A 62 -14.92 3.19 10.89
N TYR A 63 -14.63 3.78 9.74
CA TYR A 63 -13.65 4.86 9.62
C TYR A 63 -14.33 6.22 9.57
N GLN A 64 -13.77 7.25 10.19
CA GLN A 64 -14.17 8.61 9.87
C GLN A 64 -13.59 9.03 8.51
N PRO A 65 -14.22 9.95 7.75
CA PRO A 65 -13.67 10.41 6.47
C PRO A 65 -12.21 10.87 6.56
N GLU A 66 -11.82 11.50 7.65
CA GLU A 66 -10.46 11.95 7.96
C GLU A 66 -9.47 10.82 8.33
N GLU A 67 -9.98 9.65 8.71
CA GLU A 67 -9.17 8.46 9.04
C GLU A 67 -8.92 7.57 7.82
N ARG A 68 -9.55 7.87 6.69
CA ARG A 68 -9.42 7.08 5.46
C ARG A 68 -7.99 7.10 4.93
N ILE A 69 -7.54 5.92 4.52
CA ILE A 69 -6.22 5.78 3.92
C ILE A 69 -6.30 6.25 2.47
N LYS A 70 -5.60 7.33 2.15
CA LYS A 70 -5.57 7.89 0.79
C LYS A 70 -4.65 7.05 -0.08
N VAL A 71 -5.20 6.52 -1.16
CA VAL A 71 -4.48 5.66 -2.11
C VAL A 71 -4.56 6.25 -3.51
N THR A 72 -3.44 6.29 -4.21
CA THR A 72 -3.38 6.59 -5.64
C THR A 72 -2.92 5.37 -6.40
N LEU A 73 -3.72 4.95 -7.38
CA LEU A 73 -3.41 3.88 -8.32
C LEU A 73 -3.23 4.48 -9.72
N LEU A 74 -2.04 4.30 -10.29
CA LEU A 74 -1.75 4.69 -11.67
C LEU A 74 -1.49 3.42 -12.48
N LEU A 75 -2.46 3.02 -13.29
CA LEU A 75 -2.33 1.88 -14.20
C LEU A 75 -1.88 2.37 -15.57
N ASN A 76 -0.67 2.03 -15.97
CA ASN A 76 -0.16 2.29 -17.31
C ASN A 76 -0.30 1.01 -18.14
N ILE A 77 -1.18 1.02 -19.13
CA ILE A 77 -1.37 -0.10 -20.05
C ILE A 77 -0.42 0.10 -21.22
N THR A 78 0.62 -0.73 -21.27
CA THR A 78 1.72 -0.61 -22.24
C THR A 78 1.68 -1.68 -23.31
N GLN A 79 0.91 -2.76 -23.10
CA GLN A 79 0.80 -3.90 -23.98
C GLN A 79 -0.67 -4.27 -24.22
N GLU A 80 -0.95 -4.69 -25.44
CA GLU A 80 -2.26 -5.15 -25.90
C GLU A 80 -2.09 -6.50 -26.60
N PHE A 81 -2.55 -7.56 -25.95
CA PHE A 81 -2.44 -8.93 -26.47
C PHE A 81 -3.65 -9.28 -27.35
N SER A 82 -4.80 -8.68 -27.07
CA SER A 82 -6.03 -8.73 -27.87
C SER A 82 -6.94 -7.55 -27.51
N ALA A 83 -8.11 -7.45 -28.12
CA ALA A 83 -9.08 -6.38 -27.86
C ALA A 83 -9.60 -6.32 -26.40
N SER A 84 -9.43 -7.39 -25.61
CA SER A 84 -9.83 -7.45 -24.20
C SER A 84 -8.70 -7.87 -23.26
N SER A 85 -7.48 -8.13 -23.76
CA SER A 85 -6.37 -8.61 -22.94
C SER A 85 -5.20 -7.63 -22.98
N PHE A 86 -4.78 -7.22 -21.80
CA PHE A 86 -3.89 -6.08 -21.60
C PHE A 86 -2.74 -6.43 -20.66
N GLY A 87 -1.61 -5.75 -20.86
CA GLY A 87 -0.42 -5.84 -20.02
C GLY A 87 0.11 -4.44 -19.69
N GLY A 88 0.68 -4.28 -18.50
CA GLY A 88 1.10 -2.98 -18.03
C GLY A 88 1.81 -3.01 -16.69
N ASP A 89 1.94 -1.80 -16.14
CA ASP A 89 2.50 -1.55 -14.82
C ASP A 89 1.52 -0.74 -13.96
N LEU A 90 1.48 -1.06 -12.67
CA LEU A 90 0.65 -0.39 -11.67
C LEU A 90 1.56 0.31 -10.67
N ASN A 91 1.46 1.63 -10.59
CA ASN A 91 2.06 2.40 -9.50
C ASN A 91 1.04 2.51 -8.36
N ILE A 92 1.46 2.11 -7.16
CA ILE A 92 0.66 2.12 -5.94
C ILE A 92 1.32 3.07 -4.94
N GLN A 93 0.57 4.08 -4.51
CA GLN A 93 0.98 4.98 -3.45
C GLN A 93 -0.12 5.07 -2.41
N ALA A 94 0.24 4.91 -1.14
CA ALA A 94 -0.67 5.20 -0.03
C ALA A 94 0.04 6.08 0.98
N VAL A 95 -0.73 6.98 1.58
CA VAL A 95 -0.25 7.92 2.60
C VAL A 95 -1.15 7.86 3.83
N ARG A 96 -0.59 8.21 4.99
CA ARG A 96 -1.36 8.47 6.20
C ARG A 96 -1.06 9.85 6.76
N PRO A 97 -2.01 10.50 7.46
CA PRO A 97 -1.73 11.73 8.17
C PRO A 97 -0.76 11.50 9.35
N VAL A 98 0.06 12.51 9.63
CA VAL A 98 0.90 12.57 10.84
C VAL A 98 0.18 13.37 11.91
N TYR A 99 0.04 12.79 13.10
CA TYR A 99 -0.73 13.36 14.20
C TYR A 99 -0.25 14.76 14.57
N GLY A 100 -1.21 15.68 14.78
CA GLY A 100 -0.91 17.05 15.18
C GLY A 100 -0.29 17.91 14.07
N SER A 101 -0.38 17.49 12.80
CA SER A 101 0.16 18.23 11.66
C SER A 101 -0.73 18.12 10.42
N THR A 102 -0.48 18.95 9.42
CA THR A 102 -1.07 18.82 8.07
C THR A 102 -0.21 17.95 7.15
N TYR A 103 0.83 17.30 7.68
CA TYR A 103 1.76 16.51 6.90
C TYR A 103 1.22 15.09 6.69
N GLU A 104 1.36 14.58 5.47
CA GLU A 104 1.04 13.21 5.10
C GLU A 104 2.33 12.46 4.82
N THR A 105 2.50 11.32 5.48
CA THR A 105 3.69 10.47 5.34
C THR A 105 3.39 9.28 4.44
N PRO A 106 4.28 8.94 3.48
CA PRO A 106 4.05 7.82 2.56
C PRO A 106 4.17 6.47 3.27
N LEU A 107 3.11 5.66 3.28
CA LEU A 107 3.14 4.29 3.80
C LEU A 107 3.82 3.34 2.80
N ILE A 108 3.48 3.48 1.52
CA ILE A 108 3.98 2.66 0.42
C ILE A 108 4.16 3.52 -0.83
N SER A 109 5.21 3.24 -1.59
CA SER A 109 5.40 3.71 -2.96
C SER A 109 6.01 2.56 -3.76
N HIS A 110 5.17 1.83 -4.49
CA HIS A 110 5.54 0.59 -5.15
C HIS A 110 5.12 0.59 -6.62
N LEU A 111 5.97 0.00 -7.47
CA LEU A 111 5.70 -0.21 -8.88
C LEU A 111 5.63 -1.71 -9.13
N ASP A 112 4.44 -2.20 -9.44
CA ASP A 112 4.22 -3.54 -9.95
C ASP A 112 4.38 -3.53 -11.47
N LYS A 113 5.32 -4.33 -12.00
CA LYS A 113 5.58 -4.43 -13.44
C LYS A 113 4.92 -5.64 -14.09
N ASP A 114 4.31 -6.50 -13.29
CA ASP A 114 3.76 -7.79 -13.73
C ASP A 114 2.23 -7.75 -13.61
N VAL A 115 1.61 -6.76 -14.28
CA VAL A 115 0.15 -6.58 -14.33
C VAL A 115 -0.36 -6.99 -15.69
N THR A 116 -0.99 -8.15 -15.75
CA THR A 116 -1.65 -8.69 -16.95
C THR A 116 -3.08 -9.06 -16.60
N PHE A 117 -4.04 -8.67 -17.44
CA PHE A 117 -5.44 -8.91 -17.13
C PHE A 117 -6.30 -8.96 -18.39
N THR A 118 -7.51 -9.50 -18.24
CA THR A 118 -8.56 -9.45 -19.25
C THR A 118 -9.69 -8.58 -18.72
N TYR A 119 -10.22 -7.70 -19.55
CA TYR A 119 -11.32 -6.84 -19.20
C TYR A 119 -12.19 -6.55 -20.42
N GLU A 120 -13.49 -6.76 -20.27
CA GLU A 120 -14.50 -6.34 -21.23
C GLU A 120 -15.32 -5.18 -20.67
N GLN A 121 -15.89 -4.36 -21.56
CA GLN A 121 -16.69 -3.22 -21.13
C GLN A 121 -17.87 -3.70 -20.27
N PHE A 122 -18.13 -2.98 -19.18
CA PHE A 122 -19.14 -3.25 -18.17
C PHE A 122 -18.93 -4.55 -17.38
N GLN A 123 -17.76 -5.19 -17.50
CA GLN A 123 -17.41 -6.32 -16.66
C GLN A 123 -17.29 -5.84 -15.20
N PRO A 124 -18.07 -6.40 -14.26
CA PRO A 124 -17.94 -6.06 -12.85
C PRO A 124 -16.61 -6.60 -12.31
N LEU A 125 -16.00 -5.85 -11.40
CA LEU A 125 -14.88 -6.32 -10.59
C LEU A 125 -15.41 -6.76 -9.23
N GLU A 126 -15.07 -7.97 -8.82
CA GLU A 126 -15.62 -8.59 -7.62
C GLU A 126 -14.54 -9.29 -6.81
N PHE A 127 -14.62 -9.15 -5.49
CA PHE A 127 -13.73 -9.81 -4.54
C PHE A 127 -14.44 -10.91 -3.77
N SER A 128 -13.76 -12.04 -3.61
CA SER A 128 -14.12 -13.10 -2.69
C SER A 128 -12.83 -13.66 -2.09
N GLU A 129 -12.70 -13.62 -0.76
CA GLU A 129 -11.47 -14.01 -0.05
C GLU A 129 -10.92 -15.39 -0.46
N ASN A 130 -11.81 -16.34 -0.69
CA ASN A 130 -11.44 -17.73 -0.98
C ASN A 130 -11.63 -18.15 -2.45
N ASN A 131 -12.03 -17.24 -3.33
CA ASN A 131 -12.33 -17.57 -4.72
C ASN A 131 -11.65 -16.60 -5.68
N PHE A 132 -10.98 -17.15 -6.67
CA PHE A 132 -10.47 -16.38 -7.80
C PHE A 132 -11.59 -16.10 -8.80
N ASN A 133 -11.84 -14.82 -9.05
CA ASN A 133 -12.77 -14.36 -10.10
C ASN A 133 -11.99 -13.98 -11.36
N ASP A 134 -11.14 -12.97 -11.24
CA ASP A 134 -10.30 -12.45 -12.31
C ASP A 134 -8.99 -11.86 -11.75
N ASN A 135 -7.99 -11.73 -12.62
CA ASN A 135 -6.65 -11.35 -12.18
C ASN A 135 -6.55 -9.88 -11.75
N ILE A 136 -7.32 -8.95 -12.35
CA ILE A 136 -7.22 -7.53 -11.98
C ILE A 136 -7.86 -7.30 -10.60
N SER A 137 -9.00 -7.92 -10.32
CA SER A 137 -9.63 -7.91 -8.99
C SER A 137 -8.72 -8.52 -7.93
N SER A 138 -8.03 -9.62 -8.23
CA SER A 138 -7.04 -10.22 -7.29
C SER A 138 -5.84 -9.32 -7.04
N ILE A 139 -5.26 -8.67 -8.07
CA ILE A 139 -4.13 -7.72 -7.91
C ILE A 139 -4.55 -6.56 -7.01
N LEU A 140 -5.71 -5.96 -7.29
CA LEU A 140 -6.22 -4.81 -6.55
C LEU A 140 -6.52 -5.16 -5.09
N SER A 141 -7.16 -6.31 -4.85
CA SER A 141 -7.46 -6.81 -3.51
C SER A 141 -6.19 -7.12 -2.73
N PHE A 142 -5.20 -7.74 -3.36
CA PHE A 142 -3.89 -7.99 -2.76
C PHE A 142 -3.26 -6.68 -2.24
N TYR A 143 -3.22 -5.63 -3.07
CA TYR A 143 -2.65 -4.35 -2.65
C TYR A 143 -3.51 -3.61 -1.62
N ALA A 144 -4.84 -3.74 -1.65
CA ALA A 144 -5.70 -3.22 -0.59
C ALA A 144 -5.31 -3.78 0.79
N TYR A 145 -5.16 -5.10 0.91
CA TYR A 145 -4.77 -5.75 2.16
C TYR A 145 -3.32 -5.51 2.57
N VAL A 146 -2.39 -5.37 1.62
CA VAL A 146 -1.01 -4.94 1.94
C VAL A 146 -1.00 -3.52 2.50
N ILE A 147 -1.76 -2.60 1.90
CA ILE A 147 -1.88 -1.22 2.39
C ILE A 147 -2.47 -1.19 3.80
N LEU A 148 -3.57 -1.91 4.03
CA LEU A 148 -4.19 -2.03 5.36
C LEU A 148 -3.20 -2.60 6.38
N GLY A 149 -2.48 -3.67 6.04
CA GLY A 149 -1.50 -4.24 6.95
C GLY A 149 -0.39 -3.24 7.33
N LEU A 150 0.13 -2.47 6.36
CA LEU A 150 1.14 -1.46 6.62
C LEU A 150 0.60 -0.28 7.44
N ASP A 151 -0.66 0.10 7.21
CA ASP A 151 -1.33 1.13 8.00
C ASP A 151 -1.49 0.71 9.46
N TYR A 152 -2.00 -0.50 9.74
CA TYR A 152 -2.16 -1.00 11.11
C TYR A 152 -0.82 -1.21 11.84
N ASP A 153 0.22 -1.67 11.12
CA ASP A 153 1.59 -1.73 11.66
C ASP A 153 2.12 -0.34 12.02
N SER A 154 1.67 0.71 11.32
CA SER A 154 2.08 2.08 11.62
C SER A 154 1.41 2.65 12.88
N PHE A 155 0.31 2.05 13.37
CA PHE A 155 -0.42 2.47 14.57
C PHE A 155 -0.24 1.55 15.76
N SER A 156 0.13 0.28 15.54
CA SER A 156 0.37 -0.68 16.62
C SER A 156 1.43 -1.71 16.25
N PRO A 157 2.24 -2.19 17.21
CA PRO A 157 3.22 -3.24 16.96
C PRO A 157 2.59 -4.48 16.33
N LEU A 158 2.96 -4.77 15.08
CA LEU A 158 2.50 -5.93 14.31
C LEU A 158 0.97 -5.98 14.07
N GLY A 159 0.28 -4.85 14.16
CA GLY A 159 -1.17 -4.77 13.97
C GLY A 159 -1.64 -5.24 12.59
N GLY A 160 -0.77 -5.22 11.59
CA GLY A 160 -1.08 -5.61 10.22
C GLY A 160 -1.18 -7.11 9.96
N GLU A 161 -0.85 -7.96 10.94
CA GLU A 161 -0.79 -9.43 10.77
C GLU A 161 -2.06 -10.02 10.11
N PRO A 162 -3.29 -9.68 10.54
CA PRO A 162 -4.50 -10.26 9.95
C PRO A 162 -4.64 -9.90 8.46
N TYR A 163 -4.28 -8.67 8.08
CA TYR A 163 -4.41 -8.21 6.71
C TYR A 163 -3.34 -8.80 5.79
N PHE A 164 -2.12 -9.00 6.28
CA PHE A 164 -1.10 -9.72 5.53
C PHE A 164 -1.47 -11.19 5.32
N GLN A 165 -2.15 -11.82 6.29
CA GLN A 165 -2.68 -13.18 6.11
C GLN A 165 -3.75 -13.21 5.02
N ILE A 166 -4.68 -12.25 4.99
CA ILE A 166 -5.67 -12.17 3.90
C ILE A 166 -4.98 -11.94 2.55
N ALA A 167 -3.96 -11.07 2.47
CA ALA A 167 -3.18 -10.89 1.24
C ALA A 167 -2.50 -12.19 0.78
N GLN A 168 -2.04 -13.02 1.72
CA GLN A 168 -1.48 -14.35 1.44
C GLN A 168 -2.56 -15.32 0.93
N ASP A 169 -3.78 -15.23 1.46
CA ASP A 169 -4.91 -16.03 1.03
C ASP A 169 -5.36 -15.64 -0.39
N VAL A 170 -5.40 -14.34 -0.71
CA VAL A 170 -5.61 -13.84 -2.08
C VAL A 170 -4.58 -14.42 -3.04
N LEU A 171 -3.30 -14.43 -2.66
CA LEU A 171 -2.24 -15.03 -3.47
C LEU A 171 -2.48 -16.53 -3.69
N ASN A 172 -2.86 -17.25 -2.63
CA ASN A 172 -3.09 -18.70 -2.68
C ASN A 172 -4.35 -19.09 -3.46
N ALA A 173 -5.34 -18.21 -3.53
CA ALA A 173 -6.57 -18.43 -4.28
C ALA A 173 -6.35 -18.40 -5.81
N VAL A 174 -5.27 -17.78 -6.30
CA VAL A 174 -4.98 -17.69 -7.74
C VAL A 174 -4.65 -19.08 -8.32
N PRO A 175 -5.43 -19.61 -9.29
CA PRO A 175 -5.21 -20.96 -9.82
C PRO A 175 -3.87 -21.10 -10.53
N GLN A 176 -3.29 -22.30 -10.49
CA GLN A 176 -2.01 -22.59 -11.15
C GLN A 176 -2.01 -22.23 -12.65
N ALA A 177 -3.10 -22.49 -13.37
CA ALA A 177 -3.25 -22.14 -14.79
C ALA A 177 -3.16 -20.63 -15.05
N VAL A 178 -3.62 -19.81 -14.10
CA VAL A 178 -3.53 -18.34 -14.17
C VAL A 178 -2.10 -17.90 -13.88
N THR A 179 -1.50 -18.40 -12.80
CA THR A 179 -0.11 -18.05 -12.42
C THR A 179 0.94 -18.48 -13.46
N ALA A 180 0.63 -19.50 -14.28
CA ALA A 180 1.51 -19.94 -15.36
C ALA A 180 1.66 -18.89 -16.48
N ASN A 181 0.60 -18.10 -16.71
CA ASN A 181 0.52 -17.12 -17.79
C ASN A 181 0.58 -15.66 -17.29
N ASN A 182 0.36 -15.44 -15.99
CA ASN A 182 0.38 -14.14 -15.34
C ASN A 182 1.47 -14.13 -14.27
N LYS A 183 2.55 -13.39 -14.54
CA LYS A 183 3.70 -13.28 -13.63
C LYS A 183 3.32 -12.51 -12.37
N GLY A 184 4.13 -12.71 -11.34
CA GLY A 184 4.14 -11.92 -10.12
C GLY A 184 3.53 -12.63 -8.91
N TRP A 185 2.83 -13.74 -9.14
CA TRP A 185 2.19 -14.54 -8.11
C TRP A 185 3.07 -15.66 -7.55
N ARG A 186 4.20 -15.98 -8.21
CA ARG A 186 5.08 -17.09 -7.80
C ARG A 186 6.48 -16.59 -7.46
N SER A 187 7.16 -17.34 -6.59
CA SER A 187 8.56 -17.10 -6.22
C SER A 187 9.52 -17.09 -7.42
N ILE A 188 9.20 -17.87 -8.47
CA ILE A 188 10.03 -18.01 -9.68
C ILE A 188 9.86 -16.86 -10.68
N ASP A 189 8.86 -15.98 -10.50
CA ASP A 189 8.58 -14.88 -11.43
C ASP A 189 9.53 -13.68 -11.23
N GLY A 190 10.53 -13.81 -10.35
CA GLY A 190 11.51 -12.78 -10.02
C GLY A 190 11.60 -12.53 -8.51
N ASN A 191 12.50 -11.65 -8.10
CA ASN A 191 12.75 -11.33 -6.68
C ASN A 191 12.02 -10.07 -6.19
N ARG A 192 11.16 -9.49 -7.04
CA ARG A 192 10.48 -8.20 -6.84
C ARG A 192 9.04 -8.31 -7.35
N ASN A 193 8.22 -9.05 -6.63
CA ASN A 193 6.84 -9.35 -7.02
C ASN A 193 5.92 -9.54 -5.82
N ARG A 194 4.61 -9.69 -6.08
CA ARG A 194 3.55 -9.84 -5.06
C ARG A 194 3.82 -11.03 -4.12
N TYR A 195 4.35 -12.15 -4.63
CA TYR A 195 4.78 -13.27 -3.79
C TYR A 195 5.78 -12.86 -2.72
N TRP A 196 6.88 -12.21 -3.12
CA TRP A 196 7.93 -11.82 -2.17
C TRP A 196 7.51 -10.67 -1.25
N ILE A 197 6.52 -9.85 -1.63
CA ILE A 197 5.95 -8.84 -0.74
C ILE A 197 5.34 -9.52 0.48
N VAL A 198 4.38 -10.42 0.27
CA VAL A 198 3.62 -11.03 1.38
C VAL A 198 4.44 -12.06 2.15
N GLU A 199 5.26 -12.87 1.46
CA GLU A 199 6.15 -13.83 2.13
C GLU A 199 7.10 -13.09 3.08
N ASN A 200 7.70 -11.99 2.63
CA ASN A 200 8.56 -11.21 3.49
C ASN A 200 7.77 -10.63 4.66
N LEU A 201 6.63 -9.97 4.44
CA LEU A 201 5.86 -9.31 5.52
C LEU A 201 5.36 -10.28 6.61
N LEU A 202 5.16 -11.56 6.28
CA LEU A 202 4.82 -12.61 7.24
C LEU A 202 6.06 -13.33 7.82
N SER A 203 7.24 -13.13 7.22
CA SER A 203 8.47 -13.80 7.64
C SER A 203 8.94 -13.30 9.01
N PRO A 204 9.23 -14.19 9.97
CA PRO A 204 9.83 -13.79 11.25
C PRO A 204 11.17 -13.05 11.09
N ARG A 205 11.85 -13.23 9.95
CA ARG A 205 13.13 -12.58 9.63
C ARG A 205 13.01 -11.07 9.47
N VAL A 206 11.84 -10.55 9.10
CA VAL A 206 11.59 -9.11 8.95
C VAL A 206 10.68 -8.55 10.04
N ARG A 207 10.42 -9.30 11.12
CA ARG A 207 9.59 -8.84 12.25
C ARG A 207 10.07 -7.50 12.82
N ASN A 208 11.39 -7.30 12.88
CA ASN A 208 11.98 -6.02 13.33
C ASN A 208 11.74 -4.86 12.35
N LEU A 209 11.57 -5.13 11.04
CA LEU A 209 11.16 -4.10 10.08
C LEU A 209 9.70 -3.69 10.36
N ARG A 210 8.82 -4.63 10.67
CA ARG A 210 7.42 -4.34 11.01
C ARG A 210 7.30 -3.57 12.33
N GLN A 211 8.12 -3.91 13.32
CA GLN A 211 8.27 -3.09 14.53
C GLN A 211 8.76 -1.67 14.18
N ALA A 212 9.74 -1.55 13.28
CA ALA A 212 10.24 -0.25 12.85
C ALA A 212 9.16 0.57 12.11
N TYR A 213 8.15 -0.03 11.46
CA TYR A 213 7.00 0.73 10.94
C TYR A 213 6.25 1.43 12.07
N TYR A 214 5.97 0.75 13.18
CA TYR A 214 5.33 1.37 14.34
C TYR A 214 6.21 2.47 14.96
N ASP A 215 7.48 2.16 15.20
CA ASP A 215 8.39 3.09 15.87
C ASP A 215 8.63 4.35 15.02
N TYR A 216 8.80 4.18 13.70
CA TYR A 216 9.01 5.27 12.77
C TYR A 216 7.80 6.21 12.66
N HIS A 217 6.59 5.66 12.60
CA HIS A 217 5.39 6.47 12.40
C HIS A 217 4.81 6.97 13.73
N ARG A 218 4.45 6.06 14.63
CA ARG A 218 3.71 6.40 15.85
C ARG A 218 4.60 6.94 16.95
N GLN A 219 5.79 6.39 17.13
CA GLN A 219 6.68 6.82 18.22
C GLN A 219 7.55 8.01 17.81
N ALA A 220 7.92 8.10 16.52
CA ALA A 220 8.76 9.17 16.01
C ALA A 220 7.97 10.28 15.30
N LEU A 221 7.40 10.04 14.11
CA LEU A 221 6.76 11.12 13.33
C LEU A 221 5.62 11.81 14.08
N ASP A 222 4.72 11.05 14.69
CA ASP A 222 3.60 11.62 15.45
C ASP A 222 4.06 12.43 16.68
N LEU A 223 5.23 12.10 17.25
CA LEU A 223 5.83 12.83 18.37
C LEU A 223 6.44 14.17 17.94
N MET A 224 6.90 14.29 16.68
CA MET A 224 7.60 15.48 16.19
C MET A 224 6.74 16.75 16.17
N SER A 225 5.41 16.63 16.24
CA SER A 225 4.52 17.78 16.44
C SER A 225 4.77 18.50 17.77
N SER A 226 5.32 17.80 18.76
CA SER A 226 5.57 18.30 20.12
C SER A 226 7.06 18.30 20.50
N ASP A 227 7.81 17.29 20.09
CA ASP A 227 9.25 17.17 20.34
C ASP A 227 9.99 16.59 19.12
N VAL A 228 10.50 17.50 18.28
CA VAL A 228 11.25 17.12 17.07
C VAL A 228 12.56 16.40 17.39
N VAL A 229 13.23 16.75 18.50
CA VAL A 229 14.54 16.18 18.84
C VAL A 229 14.39 14.73 19.26
N SER A 230 13.49 14.46 20.21
CA SER A 230 13.17 13.07 20.61
C SER A 230 12.62 12.26 19.44
N GLY A 231 11.74 12.86 18.63
CA GLY A 231 11.19 12.19 17.45
C GLY A 231 12.28 11.76 16.45
N ARG A 232 13.28 12.62 16.17
CA ARG A 232 14.39 12.26 15.27
C ARG A 232 15.31 11.19 15.86
N ALA A 233 15.50 11.18 17.17
CA ALA A 233 16.28 10.14 17.84
C ALA A 233 15.60 8.76 17.69
N LEU A 234 14.29 8.68 17.97
CA LEU A 234 13.50 7.44 17.83
C LEU A 234 13.42 6.98 16.37
N MET A 235 13.26 7.91 15.43
CA MET A 235 13.31 7.62 13.99
C MET A 235 14.64 6.98 13.59
N LEU A 236 15.76 7.46 14.14
CA LEU A 236 17.08 6.96 13.82
C LEU A 236 17.23 5.50 14.29
N GLU A 237 16.74 5.20 15.48
CA GLU A 237 16.73 3.83 16.03
C GLU A 237 15.89 2.89 15.17
N ALA A 238 14.71 3.31 14.72
CA ALA A 238 13.88 2.54 13.82
C ALA A 238 14.61 2.24 12.49
N ILE A 239 15.30 3.22 11.90
CA ILE A 239 16.04 3.05 10.64
C ILE A 239 17.27 2.15 10.84
N GLU A 240 17.95 2.24 11.98
CA GLU A 240 19.05 1.32 12.32
C GLU A 240 18.55 -0.13 12.48
N ALA A 241 17.35 -0.34 13.04
CA ALA A 241 16.71 -1.65 13.08
C ALA A 241 16.42 -2.18 11.67
N VAL A 242 15.94 -1.33 10.75
CA VAL A 242 15.78 -1.69 9.32
C VAL A 242 17.13 -2.05 8.68
N ALA A 243 18.20 -1.32 8.98
CA ALA A 243 19.54 -1.64 8.48
C ALA A 243 20.03 -3.01 8.97
N GLN A 244 19.70 -3.40 10.21
CA GLN A 244 20.01 -4.72 10.75
C GLN A 244 19.22 -5.83 10.05
N VAL A 245 17.93 -5.59 9.74
CA VAL A 245 17.13 -6.53 8.92
C VAL A 245 17.76 -6.68 7.54
N ASN A 246 18.15 -5.59 6.87
CA ASN A 246 18.81 -5.66 5.56
C ASN A 246 20.14 -6.44 5.61
N GLN A 247 20.89 -6.33 6.72
CA GLN A 247 22.15 -7.06 6.88
C GLN A 247 21.92 -8.58 7.02
N THR A 248 20.87 -8.98 7.75
CA THR A 248 20.58 -10.40 8.03
C THR A 248 19.71 -11.06 6.95
N TYR A 249 18.96 -10.26 6.20
CA TYR A 249 18.19 -10.71 5.04
C TYR A 249 18.33 -9.72 3.87
N PRO A 250 19.49 -9.74 3.18
CA PRO A 250 19.76 -8.83 2.08
C PRO A 250 18.77 -9.00 0.93
N ASN A 251 18.49 -7.90 0.25
CA ASN A 251 17.57 -7.84 -0.89
C ASN A 251 16.13 -8.25 -0.56
N ALA A 252 15.70 -8.25 0.71
CA ALA A 252 14.30 -8.44 1.06
C ALA A 252 13.41 -7.39 0.36
N MET A 253 12.31 -7.85 -0.23
CA MET A 253 11.34 -7.00 -0.92
C MET A 253 10.72 -5.97 0.04
N ALA A 254 10.37 -6.38 1.26
CA ALA A 254 9.79 -5.49 2.26
C ALA A 254 10.73 -4.33 2.67
N VAL A 255 12.05 -4.59 2.76
CA VAL A 255 13.06 -3.55 3.04
C VAL A 255 13.16 -2.55 1.88
N GLN A 256 13.12 -3.05 0.64
CA GLN A 256 13.12 -2.18 -0.53
C GLN A 256 11.87 -1.30 -0.56
N MET A 257 10.69 -1.85 -0.25
CA MET A 257 9.44 -1.10 -0.18
C MET A 257 9.50 0.03 0.85
N PHE A 258 9.98 -0.27 2.07
CA PHE A 258 10.19 0.75 3.10
C PHE A 258 11.10 1.87 2.60
N THR A 259 12.23 1.51 1.99
CA THR A 259 13.21 2.50 1.51
C THR A 259 12.67 3.35 0.37
N ASN A 260 11.93 2.74 -0.57
CA ASN A 260 11.28 3.47 -1.66
C ASN A 260 10.29 4.50 -1.13
N ALA A 261 9.48 4.15 -0.12
CA ALA A 261 8.53 5.06 0.49
C ALA A 261 9.23 6.17 1.29
N LYS A 262 10.24 5.82 2.11
CA LYS A 262 10.77 6.70 3.15
C LYS A 262 12.01 7.51 2.78
N SER A 263 12.74 7.11 1.75
CA SER A 263 14.06 7.71 1.46
C SER A 263 14.05 9.22 1.24
N ASN A 264 12.99 9.80 0.66
CA ASN A 264 12.87 11.26 0.51
C ASN A 264 12.57 11.94 1.85
N GLU A 265 11.61 11.41 2.61
CA GLU A 265 11.22 11.93 3.92
C GLU A 265 12.40 11.94 4.90
N ILE A 266 13.16 10.84 4.94
CA ILE A 266 14.38 10.72 5.76
C ILE A 266 15.40 11.80 5.39
N VAL A 267 15.62 12.03 4.09
CA VAL A 267 16.58 13.07 3.65
C VAL A 267 16.15 14.44 4.14
N GLU A 268 14.88 14.83 3.95
CA GLU A 268 14.41 16.14 4.34
C GLU A 268 14.40 16.35 5.87
N ILE A 269 14.02 15.33 6.64
CA ILE A 269 14.02 15.40 8.11
C ILE A 269 15.45 15.56 8.65
N TYR A 270 16.41 14.77 8.16
CA TYR A 270 17.76 14.77 8.71
C TYR A 270 18.68 15.87 8.18
N LYS A 271 18.28 16.63 7.14
CA LYS A 271 18.96 17.89 6.79
C LYS A 271 19.04 18.86 7.97
N GLN A 272 18.03 18.84 8.85
CA GLN A 272 17.95 19.65 10.07
C GLN A 272 18.50 18.94 11.32
N GLY A 273 19.12 17.76 11.17
CA GLY A 273 19.71 17.00 12.26
C GLY A 273 21.09 17.51 12.69
N THR A 274 21.53 17.08 13.87
CA THR A 274 22.89 17.30 14.38
C THR A 274 23.93 16.56 13.51
N PRO A 275 25.21 16.99 13.53
CA PRO A 275 26.27 16.29 12.80
C PRO A 275 26.36 14.79 13.11
N THR A 276 26.08 14.40 14.36
CA THR A 276 26.07 12.99 14.79
C THR A 276 24.91 12.22 14.16
N GLU A 277 23.69 12.75 14.19
CA GLU A 277 22.52 12.14 13.55
C GLU A 277 22.74 12.02 12.04
N LYS A 278 23.20 13.10 11.38
CA LYS A 278 23.53 13.11 9.95
C LYS A 278 24.53 12.01 9.57
N ASN A 279 25.55 11.77 10.39
CA ASN A 279 26.52 10.73 10.09
C ASN A 279 25.95 9.32 10.20
N ARG A 280 25.19 9.05 11.27
CA ARG A 280 24.55 7.74 11.50
C ARG A 280 23.50 7.43 10.44
N ILE A 281 22.64 8.39 10.12
CA ILE A 281 21.58 8.17 9.13
C ILE A 281 22.15 7.89 7.74
N VAL A 282 23.17 8.63 7.33
CA VAL A 282 23.85 8.40 6.04
C VAL A 282 24.48 7.02 5.99
N GLN A 283 25.07 6.56 7.10
CA GLN A 283 25.64 5.22 7.18
C GLN A 283 24.56 4.13 7.05
N SER A 284 23.46 4.25 7.80
CA SER A 284 22.35 3.29 7.77
C SER A 284 21.67 3.26 6.40
N MET A 285 21.31 4.42 5.83
CA MET A 285 20.64 4.49 4.53
C MET A 285 21.54 4.04 3.38
N THR A 286 22.84 4.34 3.41
CA THR A 286 23.79 3.82 2.40
C THR A 286 23.95 2.29 2.48
N ARG A 287 23.80 1.70 3.67
CA ARG A 287 23.81 0.24 3.84
C ARG A 287 22.53 -0.41 3.32
N ILE A 288 21.38 0.25 3.53
CA ILE A 288 20.08 -0.26 3.08
C ILE A 288 19.94 -0.13 1.56
N ASP A 289 20.32 1.04 1.02
CA ASP A 289 20.13 1.40 -0.38
C ASP A 289 21.38 2.06 -0.95
N GLY A 290 22.40 1.23 -1.18
CA GLY A 290 23.67 1.67 -1.74
C GLY A 290 23.57 2.29 -3.13
N SER A 291 22.51 1.96 -3.88
CA SER A 291 22.28 2.50 -5.23
C SER A 291 22.01 4.00 -5.23
N ASN A 292 21.40 4.51 -4.17
CA ASN A 292 21.13 5.94 -3.97
C ASN A 292 22.06 6.59 -2.93
N ALA A 293 23.27 6.06 -2.73
CA ALA A 293 24.21 6.61 -1.75
C ALA A 293 24.50 8.12 -1.91
N SER A 294 24.51 8.63 -3.15
CA SER A 294 24.67 10.07 -3.43
C SER A 294 23.55 10.92 -2.82
N LYS A 295 22.30 10.44 -2.92
CA LYS A 295 21.12 11.09 -2.32
C LYS A 295 21.28 11.26 -0.81
N TYR A 296 21.76 10.23 -0.12
CA TYR A 296 21.94 10.29 1.33
C TYR A 296 23.11 11.17 1.73
N ARG A 297 24.22 11.17 0.97
CA ARG A 297 25.37 12.04 1.27
C ARG A 297 25.01 13.53 1.27
N ALA A 298 24.04 13.95 0.45
CA ALA A 298 23.53 15.31 0.40
C ALA A 298 22.89 15.79 1.73
N ILE A 299 22.60 14.89 2.68
CA ILE A 299 22.13 15.28 4.03
C ILE A 299 23.20 16.07 4.80
N ARG A 300 24.49 15.84 4.49
CA ARG A 300 25.63 16.48 5.17
C ARG A 300 25.94 17.89 4.65
N GLU A 301 25.41 18.23 3.49
CA GLU A 301 25.47 19.57 2.91
C GLU A 301 24.50 20.51 3.66
#